data_AF-N6US25-F1
#
_entry.id   AF-N6US25-F1
#
_cell.length_a   1.000
_cell.length_b   1.000
_cell.length_c   1.000
_cell.angle_alpha   90.00
_cell.angle_beta   90.00
_cell.angle_gamma   90.00
#
_symmetry.space_group_name_H-M   'P 1'
#
loop_
_entity.id
_entity.type
_entity.pdbx_description
1 polymer ?
#
loop_
_entity_poly.entity_id
_entity_poly.type
_entity_poly.pdbx_seq_one_letter_code
_entity_poly.pdbx_strand_id
1 'polypeptide(L)'
;MDVLGNYTLKTWFSSAQGPFTVKLSGVFVQATATLEVLNDGRLEAQDIAMDVTFKDMALDFQGLGFFASMFQGVMNSVGAFVFDSIKPFVLSEANANIRREVNKQAARMPQRFPNSIAPCDQVVAQARSMVRARGYDPYRVKALNTSLGLADVQLTHTWLYGAASFHRTRALVVAMRNNTLHALIEVGTQRLLGTTHWEVALVSGVLSRAGTASFSVEYLRVQVNASQSMDTRQRPRLDDLQLQLGNVQLRFDGLGTVDYVLELAVNVLPNLLRYQIMDAIERPLRRKIQAELDKVDVERLIQENAPKLDDPDGLAELTNLL
;
A
#
# COMPACT_ATOMS: atom_id res chain seq x y z
N MET A 1 23.94 -10.78 -6.38
CA MET A 1 24.64 -9.60 -5.83
C MET A 1 26.09 -9.96 -5.75
N ASP A 2 26.97 -9.14 -6.32
CA ASP A 2 28.41 -9.40 -6.37
C ASP A 2 29.09 -8.46 -5.38
N VAL A 3 29.75 -9.02 -4.37
CA VAL A 3 30.45 -8.27 -3.33
C VAL A 3 31.94 -8.47 -3.54
N LEU A 4 32.64 -7.40 -3.88
CA LEU A 4 34.09 -7.35 -4.03
C LEU A 4 34.72 -6.94 -2.70
N GLY A 5 35.66 -7.73 -2.19
CA GLY A 5 36.37 -7.39 -0.96
C GLY A 5 37.76 -8.00 -0.87
N ASN A 6 38.66 -7.29 -0.19
CA ASN A 6 39.96 -7.82 0.23
C ASN A 6 39.76 -8.64 1.51
N TYR A 7 39.48 -9.93 1.37
CA TYR A 7 39.31 -10.80 2.54
C TYR A 7 40.63 -11.50 2.88
N THR A 8 40.86 -11.71 4.16
CA THR A 8 41.97 -12.53 4.66
C THR A 8 41.37 -13.80 5.25
N LEU A 9 41.60 -14.94 4.60
CA LEU A 9 41.19 -16.25 5.11
C LEU A 9 42.35 -16.83 5.92
N LYS A 10 42.14 -17.08 7.21
CA LYS A 10 43.11 -17.77 8.09
C LYS A 10 42.57 -19.15 8.45
N THR A 11 43.36 -20.19 8.20
CA THR A 11 43.18 -21.55 8.74
C THR A 11 44.30 -21.86 9.72
N TRP A 12 44.20 -22.97 10.48
CA TRP A 12 45.23 -23.37 11.45
C TRP A 12 46.63 -23.58 10.86
N PHE A 13 46.75 -23.76 9.54
CA PHE A 13 48.02 -24.04 8.87
C PHE A 13 48.35 -23.11 7.69
N SER A 14 47.47 -22.18 7.31
CA SER A 14 47.75 -21.22 6.24
C SER A 14 46.90 -19.96 6.32
N SER A 15 47.38 -18.87 5.71
CA SER A 15 46.60 -17.65 5.48
C SER A 15 46.62 -17.28 4.00
N ALA A 16 45.46 -17.04 3.40
CA ALA A 16 45.32 -16.53 2.04
C ALA A 16 44.77 -15.10 2.08
N GLN A 17 45.46 -14.20 1.39
CA GLN A 17 45.03 -12.82 1.15
C GLN A 17 44.82 -12.65 -0.35
N GLY A 18 43.65 -12.15 -0.71
CA GLY A 18 43.38 -11.78 -2.09
C GLY A 18 42.16 -10.86 -2.16
N PRO A 19 41.98 -10.16 -3.29
CA PRO A 19 40.65 -9.77 -3.68
C PRO A 19 39.86 -11.04 -3.99
N PHE A 20 38.78 -11.30 -3.26
CA PHE A 20 37.85 -12.38 -3.56
C PHE A 20 36.50 -11.78 -3.93
N THR A 21 35.84 -12.39 -4.91
CA THR A 21 34.49 -11.99 -5.29
C THR A 21 33.49 -12.95 -4.67
N VAL A 22 32.62 -12.45 -3.79
CA VAL A 22 31.53 -13.23 -3.21
C VAL A 22 30.29 -12.99 -4.05
N LYS A 23 29.80 -14.03 -4.73
CA LYS A 23 28.54 -14.00 -5.47
C LYS A 23 27.44 -14.59 -4.60
N LEU A 24 26.51 -13.74 -4.19
CA LEU A 24 25.32 -14.13 -3.44
C LEU A 24 24.12 -14.28 -4.38
N SER A 25 23.43 -15.42 -4.29
CA SER A 25 22.27 -15.74 -5.12
C SER A 25 21.03 -16.05 -4.25
N GLY A 26 19.87 -15.56 -4.71
CA GLY A 26 18.62 -15.67 -3.96
C GLY A 26 18.65 -14.91 -2.63
N VAL A 27 19.17 -13.67 -2.64
CA VAL A 27 19.21 -12.79 -1.46
C VAL A 27 17.80 -12.27 -1.17
N PHE A 28 17.34 -12.46 0.05
CA PHE A 28 16.08 -11.94 0.58
C PHE A 28 16.37 -10.93 1.67
N VAL A 29 15.84 -9.72 1.53
CA VAL A 29 15.97 -8.64 2.51
C VAL A 29 14.59 -8.32 3.06
N GLN A 30 14.46 -8.33 4.38
CA GLN A 30 13.28 -7.86 5.09
C GLN A 30 13.67 -6.65 5.93
N ALA A 31 12.98 -5.53 5.75
CA ALA A 31 13.23 -4.33 6.54
C ALA A 31 11.91 -3.78 7.10
N THR A 32 11.93 -3.43 8.38
CA THR A 32 10.85 -2.70 9.05
C THR A 32 11.38 -1.34 9.47
N ALA A 33 10.84 -0.28 8.88
CA ALA A 33 11.19 1.10 9.21
C ALA A 33 10.01 1.78 9.92
N THR A 34 10.30 2.59 10.94
CA THR A 34 9.33 3.44 11.61
C THR A 34 9.65 4.89 11.30
N LEU A 35 8.64 5.68 10.94
CA LEU A 35 8.73 7.12 10.76
C LEU A 35 7.99 7.81 11.90
N GLU A 36 8.67 8.67 12.63
CA GLU A 36 8.12 9.39 13.78
C GLU A 36 8.19 10.90 13.56
N VAL A 37 7.28 11.61 14.21
CA VAL A 37 7.24 13.07 14.19
C VAL A 37 7.98 13.59 15.43
N LEU A 38 9.09 14.31 15.21
CA LEU A 38 9.85 14.97 16.26
C LEU A 38 9.08 16.13 16.89
N ASN A 39 9.44 16.60 18.08
CA ASN A 39 8.79 17.71 18.81
C ASN A 39 8.62 19.01 18.02
N ASP A 40 9.43 19.21 16.98
CA ASP A 40 9.36 20.36 16.09
C ASP A 40 8.47 20.14 14.86
N GLY A 41 7.79 18.99 14.75
CA GLY A 41 6.92 18.61 13.66
C GLY A 41 7.62 18.10 12.40
N ARG A 42 8.93 17.80 12.44
CA ARG A 42 9.64 17.13 11.34
C ARG A 42 9.49 15.63 11.42
N LEU A 43 9.51 14.99 10.25
CA LEU A 43 9.58 13.54 10.16
C LEU A 43 11.02 13.06 10.21
N GLU A 44 11.25 12.02 11.01
CA GLU A 44 12.50 11.30 11.06
C GLU A 44 12.25 9.80 11.01
N ALA A 45 13.00 9.10 10.15
CA ALA A 45 13.11 7.66 10.20
C ALA A 45 13.90 7.26 11.46
N GLN A 46 13.32 6.37 12.23
CA GLN A 46 13.98 5.71 13.36
C GLN A 46 14.83 4.54 12.88
N ASP A 47 15.37 3.77 13.81
CA ASP A 47 16.13 2.57 13.49
C ASP A 47 15.33 1.62 12.60
N ILE A 48 15.95 1.23 11.48
CA ILE A 48 15.37 0.30 10.52
C ILE A 48 15.82 -1.10 10.93
N ALA A 49 14.88 -1.92 11.39
CA ALA A 49 15.13 -3.32 11.67
C ALA A 49 15.24 -4.06 10.33
N MET A 50 16.46 -4.29 9.86
CA MET A 50 16.74 -5.01 8.62
C MET A 50 17.35 -6.38 8.91
N ASP A 51 16.87 -7.39 8.20
CA ASP A 51 17.47 -8.71 8.14
C ASP A 51 17.70 -9.11 6.67
N VAL A 52 18.79 -9.82 6.45
CA VAL A 52 19.20 -10.34 5.15
C VAL A 52 19.40 -11.84 5.30
N THR A 53 18.81 -12.60 4.37
CA THR A 53 19.00 -14.05 4.21
C THR A 53 19.33 -14.35 2.75
N PHE A 54 19.88 -15.51 2.44
CA PHE A 54 20.19 -15.90 1.06
C PHE A 54 19.98 -17.40 0.87
N LYS A 55 19.74 -17.80 -0.38
CA LYS A 55 19.54 -19.21 -0.74
C LYS A 55 20.87 -19.93 -0.95
N ASP A 56 21.74 -19.34 -1.77
CA ASP A 56 23.00 -19.96 -2.19
C ASP A 56 24.12 -18.91 -2.22
N MET A 57 25.34 -19.29 -1.81
CA MET A 57 26.54 -18.46 -1.83
C MET A 57 27.64 -19.14 -2.64
N ALA A 58 28.19 -18.44 -3.61
CA ALA A 58 29.34 -18.88 -4.40
C ALA A 58 30.51 -17.92 -4.18
N LEU A 59 31.66 -18.46 -3.80
CA LEU A 59 32.90 -17.72 -3.70
C LEU A 59 33.70 -17.94 -4.98
N ASP A 60 33.95 -16.87 -5.72
CA ASP A 60 34.74 -16.91 -6.95
C ASP A 60 36.19 -16.56 -6.59
N PHE A 61 37.00 -17.60 -6.41
CA PHE A 61 38.42 -17.52 -6.07
C PHE A 61 39.28 -17.46 -7.34
N GLN A 62 39.11 -16.42 -8.16
CA GLN A 62 40.02 -16.19 -9.28
C GLN A 62 41.41 -15.81 -8.74
N GLY A 63 42.42 -16.67 -8.97
CA GLY A 63 43.83 -16.39 -8.66
C GLY A 63 44.53 -17.35 -7.68
N LEU A 64 43.83 -18.30 -7.07
CA LEU A 64 44.41 -19.27 -6.10
C LEU A 64 44.73 -20.62 -6.77
N GLY A 65 45.63 -20.66 -7.75
CA GLY A 65 45.94 -21.87 -8.52
C GLY A 65 46.20 -23.13 -7.67
N PHE A 66 47.09 -23.06 -6.68
CA PHE A 66 47.50 -24.22 -5.86
C PHE A 66 46.58 -24.50 -4.67
N PHE A 67 45.86 -23.48 -4.17
CA PHE A 67 45.07 -23.59 -2.94
C PHE A 67 43.57 -23.86 -3.18
N ALA A 68 43.08 -23.72 -4.42
CA ALA A 68 41.68 -23.93 -4.78
C ALA A 68 41.12 -25.31 -4.36
N SER A 69 41.94 -26.37 -4.45
CA SER A 69 41.55 -27.73 -4.06
C SER A 69 41.48 -27.94 -2.55
N MET A 70 42.31 -27.23 -1.76
CA MET A 70 42.28 -27.30 -0.29
C MET A 70 41.08 -26.56 0.29
N PHE A 71 40.59 -25.52 -0.41
CA PHE A 71 39.46 -24.71 0.04
C PHE A 71 38.09 -25.18 -0.47
N GLN A 72 38.03 -26.09 -1.47
CA GLN A 72 36.79 -26.73 -1.91
C GLN A 72 36.07 -27.49 -0.78
N GLY A 73 36.79 -28.08 0.17
CA GLY A 73 36.20 -28.77 1.33
C GLY A 73 35.65 -27.85 2.43
N VAL A 74 36.02 -26.56 2.41
CA VAL A 74 35.65 -25.56 3.43
C VAL A 74 34.54 -24.62 2.91
N MET A 75 34.10 -24.78 1.66
CA MET A 75 33.10 -23.90 1.00
C MET A 75 31.81 -23.72 1.82
N ASN A 76 31.32 -24.79 2.46
CA ASN A 76 30.09 -24.71 3.26
C ASN A 76 30.27 -23.98 4.60
N SER A 77 31.47 -23.94 5.18
CA SER A 77 31.74 -23.29 6.47
C SER A 77 32.32 -21.87 6.33
N VAL A 78 33.05 -21.57 5.25
CA VAL A 78 33.48 -20.20 4.91
C VAL A 78 32.29 -19.33 4.53
N GLY A 79 31.28 -19.88 3.86
CA GLY A 79 30.10 -19.11 3.47
C GLY A 79 29.33 -18.54 4.66
N ALA A 80 29.09 -19.34 5.69
CA ALA A 80 28.48 -18.88 6.94
C ALA A 80 29.37 -17.87 7.68
N PHE A 81 30.68 -18.15 7.80
CA PHE A 81 31.61 -17.26 8.50
C PHE A 81 31.80 -15.89 7.82
N VAL A 82 31.97 -15.87 6.50
CA VAL A 82 32.10 -14.62 5.72
C VAL A 82 30.79 -13.84 5.81
N PHE A 83 29.64 -14.50 5.70
CA PHE A 83 28.35 -13.87 5.87
C PHE A 83 28.15 -13.29 7.27
N ASP A 84 28.39 -14.07 8.32
CA ASP A 84 28.23 -13.63 9.71
C ASP A 84 29.18 -12.47 10.05
N SER A 85 30.32 -12.38 9.36
CA SER A 85 31.27 -11.28 9.50
C SER A 85 30.87 -10.02 8.74
N ILE A 86 30.33 -10.15 7.52
CA ILE A 86 29.94 -8.98 6.69
C ILE A 86 28.51 -8.50 6.97
N LYS A 87 27.62 -9.38 7.44
CA LYS A 87 26.20 -9.09 7.67
C LYS A 87 26.01 -7.89 8.59
N PRO A 88 26.68 -7.79 9.77
CA PRO A 88 26.54 -6.61 10.62
C PRO A 88 26.93 -5.31 9.91
N PHE A 89 28.01 -5.33 9.12
CA PHE A 89 28.51 -4.16 8.39
C PHE A 89 27.57 -3.74 7.24
N VAL A 90 27.11 -4.70 6.42
CA VAL A 90 26.17 -4.45 5.33
C VAL A 90 24.84 -3.93 5.88
N LEU A 91 24.34 -4.54 6.97
CA LEU A 91 23.11 -4.08 7.63
C LEU A 91 23.27 -2.70 8.25
N SER A 92 24.39 -2.39 8.91
CA SER A 92 24.62 -1.07 9.49
C SER A 92 24.74 0.02 8.43
N GLU A 93 25.45 -0.27 7.34
CA GLU A 93 25.64 0.68 6.24
C GLU A 93 24.32 0.90 5.48
N ALA A 94 23.57 -0.17 5.20
CA ALA A 94 22.25 -0.07 4.57
C ALA A 94 21.26 0.69 5.46
N ASN A 95 21.22 0.40 6.77
CA ASN A 95 20.38 1.13 7.73
C ASN A 95 20.74 2.63 7.74
N ALA A 96 22.03 2.97 7.85
CA ALA A 96 22.49 4.36 7.87
C ALA A 96 22.15 5.10 6.57
N ASN A 97 22.39 4.49 5.41
CA ASN A 97 22.13 5.11 4.11
C ASN A 97 20.64 5.28 3.83
N ILE A 98 19.82 4.25 4.11
CA ILE A 98 18.37 4.35 3.93
C ILE A 98 17.81 5.40 4.89
N ARG A 99 18.19 5.39 6.17
CA ARG A 99 17.75 6.38 7.15
C ARG A 99 18.15 7.80 6.73
N ARG A 100 19.39 8.00 6.28
CA ARG A 100 19.89 9.30 5.79
C ARG A 100 19.06 9.81 4.62
N GLU A 101 18.80 8.96 3.63
CA GLU A 101 18.03 9.37 2.45
C GLU A 101 16.55 9.59 2.76
N VAL A 102 15.93 8.74 3.58
CA VAL A 102 14.55 8.97 4.06
C VAL A 102 14.46 10.29 4.82
N ASN A 103 15.39 10.57 5.73
CA ASN A 103 15.43 11.84 6.48
C ASN A 103 15.63 13.04 5.56
N LYS A 104 16.51 12.94 4.56
CA LYS A 104 16.76 13.99 3.57
C LYS A 104 15.51 14.30 2.75
N GLN A 105 14.78 13.28 2.30
CA GLN A 105 13.54 13.47 1.55
C GLN A 105 12.40 13.96 2.45
N ALA A 106 12.31 13.46 3.68
CA ALA A 106 11.37 13.94 4.69
C ALA A 106 11.61 15.42 5.03
N ALA A 107 12.87 15.86 5.14
CA ALA A 107 13.22 17.25 5.41
C ALA A 107 12.85 18.22 4.26
N ARG A 108 12.71 17.72 3.02
CA ARG A 108 12.24 18.51 1.87
C ARG A 108 10.73 18.70 1.85
N MET A 109 9.99 17.99 2.69
CA MET A 109 8.55 18.19 2.79
C MET A 109 8.29 19.55 3.46
N PRO A 110 7.60 20.50 2.80
CA PRO A 110 7.35 21.83 3.36
C PRO A 110 6.36 21.80 4.53
N GLN A 111 5.72 20.65 4.77
CA GLN A 111 4.68 20.48 5.76
C GLN A 111 5.25 20.02 7.09
N ARG A 112 4.92 20.75 8.17
CA ARG A 112 5.12 20.28 9.54
C ARG A 112 3.96 19.35 9.91
N PHE A 113 4.29 18.20 10.47
CA PHE A 113 3.34 17.21 10.95
C PHE A 113 3.06 17.47 12.43
N PRO A 114 1.80 17.37 12.89
CA PRO A 114 1.51 17.38 14.31
C PRO A 114 2.00 16.06 14.94
N ASN A 115 2.64 16.14 16.09
CA ASN A 115 3.17 14.97 16.80
C ASN A 115 2.11 14.01 17.32
N SER A 116 0.83 14.40 17.25
CA SER A 116 -0.29 13.62 17.76
C SER A 116 -0.90 12.67 16.73
N ILE A 117 -0.53 12.76 15.45
CA ILE A 117 -1.16 12.00 14.36
C ILE A 117 -0.10 11.53 13.36
N ALA A 118 -0.15 10.26 12.95
CA ALA A 118 0.75 9.75 11.92
C ALA A 118 0.57 10.46 10.57
N PRO A 119 1.63 10.69 9.77
CA PRO A 119 1.56 11.38 8.49
C PRO A 119 0.54 10.80 7.50
N CYS A 120 0.46 9.48 7.41
CA CYS A 120 -0.54 8.81 6.57
C CYS A 120 -1.96 9.19 7.00
N ASP A 121 -2.20 9.30 8.31
CA ASP A 121 -3.51 9.65 8.87
C ASP A 121 -3.81 11.15 8.67
N GLN A 122 -2.79 12.01 8.55
CA GLN A 122 -2.92 13.40 8.11
C GLN A 122 -3.30 13.51 6.63
N VAL A 123 -2.70 12.70 5.74
CA VAL A 123 -3.12 12.64 4.33
C VAL A 123 -4.59 12.20 4.24
N VAL A 124 -4.98 11.18 5.01
CA VAL A 124 -6.37 10.75 5.13
C VAL A 124 -7.26 11.88 5.67
N ALA A 125 -6.80 12.68 6.64
CA ALA A 125 -7.53 13.86 7.13
C ALA A 125 -7.73 14.94 6.06
N GLN A 126 -6.69 15.25 5.28
CA GLN A 126 -6.79 16.19 4.17
C GLN A 126 -7.76 15.70 3.09
N ALA A 127 -7.69 14.41 2.74
CA ALA A 127 -8.61 13.80 1.80
C ALA A 127 -10.07 13.90 2.29
N ARG A 128 -10.32 13.66 3.59
CA ARG A 128 -11.66 13.85 4.19
C ARG A 128 -12.16 15.28 4.06
N SER A 129 -11.29 16.27 4.33
CA SER A 129 -11.62 17.68 4.17
C SER A 129 -12.01 18.00 2.72
N MET A 130 -11.24 17.48 1.77
CA MET A 130 -11.49 17.65 0.33
C MET A 130 -12.82 17.02 -0.13
N VAL A 131 -13.16 15.83 0.37
CA VAL A 131 -14.45 15.16 0.08
C VAL A 131 -15.62 16.02 0.54
N ARG A 132 -15.55 16.57 1.76
CA ARG A 132 -16.58 17.49 2.28
C ARG A 132 -16.65 18.79 1.49
N ALA A 133 -15.51 19.42 1.24
CA ALA A 133 -15.45 20.70 0.52
C ALA A 133 -16.00 20.62 -0.92
N ARG A 134 -15.90 19.44 -1.54
CA ARG A 134 -16.43 19.18 -2.89
C ARG A 134 -17.89 18.73 -2.91
N GLY A 135 -18.56 18.66 -1.77
CA GLY A 135 -19.95 18.21 -1.68
C GLY A 135 -20.14 16.73 -1.98
N TYR A 136 -19.11 15.90 -1.76
CA TYR A 136 -19.20 14.44 -1.86
C TYR A 136 -19.62 13.78 -0.54
N ASP A 137 -19.99 14.57 0.47
CA ASP A 137 -20.65 14.10 1.70
C ASP A 137 -21.63 15.20 2.16
N PRO A 138 -22.95 15.04 1.95
CA PRO A 138 -23.60 13.84 1.40
C PRO A 138 -23.38 13.64 -0.10
N TYR A 139 -23.26 12.39 -0.52
CA TYR A 139 -23.12 11.99 -1.92
C TYR A 139 -24.46 11.55 -2.51
N ARG A 140 -24.82 12.11 -3.67
CA ARG A 140 -26.01 11.69 -4.42
C ARG A 140 -25.66 10.55 -5.37
N VAL A 141 -26.24 9.39 -5.14
CA VAL A 141 -26.04 8.22 -5.98
C VAL A 141 -26.95 8.27 -7.21
N LYS A 142 -26.45 7.79 -8.36
CA LYS A 142 -27.23 7.72 -9.61
C LYS A 142 -28.44 6.81 -9.44
N ALA A 143 -29.58 7.21 -10.01
CA ALA A 143 -30.79 6.40 -10.00
C ALA A 143 -30.56 5.01 -10.63
N LEU A 144 -31.22 4.00 -10.08
CA LEU A 144 -31.19 2.62 -10.53
C LEU A 144 -32.59 2.24 -11.02
N ASN A 145 -32.68 1.59 -12.18
CA ASN A 145 -33.90 0.98 -12.68
C ASN A 145 -33.55 -0.44 -13.14
N THR A 146 -34.24 -1.44 -12.61
CA THR A 146 -33.96 -2.85 -12.90
C THR A 146 -35.22 -3.70 -12.82
N SER A 147 -35.27 -4.78 -13.58
CA SER A 147 -36.38 -5.74 -13.60
C SER A 147 -35.93 -7.08 -13.02
N LEU A 148 -36.74 -7.62 -12.10
CA LEU A 148 -36.52 -8.89 -11.40
C LEU A 148 -37.75 -9.79 -11.62
N GLY A 149 -37.72 -10.59 -12.68
CA GLY A 149 -38.85 -11.43 -13.07
C GLY A 149 -40.07 -10.59 -13.44
N LEU A 150 -41.14 -10.66 -12.65
CA LEU A 150 -42.39 -9.91 -12.85
C LEU A 150 -42.41 -8.54 -12.15
N ALA A 151 -41.32 -8.16 -11.48
CA ALA A 151 -41.21 -6.94 -10.70
C ALA A 151 -40.21 -5.95 -11.31
N ASP A 152 -40.64 -4.72 -11.57
CA ASP A 152 -39.76 -3.59 -11.90
C ASP A 152 -39.48 -2.79 -10.63
N VAL A 153 -38.20 -2.48 -10.39
CA VAL A 153 -37.75 -1.76 -9.19
C VAL A 153 -36.95 -0.54 -9.59
N GLN A 154 -37.34 0.61 -9.05
CA GLN A 154 -36.67 1.87 -9.26
C GLN A 154 -36.20 2.45 -7.93
N LEU A 155 -34.93 2.87 -7.88
CA LEU A 155 -34.34 3.62 -6.78
C LEU A 155 -33.95 5.00 -7.28
N THR A 156 -34.54 6.04 -6.71
CA THR A 156 -34.25 7.42 -7.06
C THR A 156 -33.92 8.24 -5.81
N HIS A 157 -33.29 9.39 -6.01
CA HIS A 157 -32.95 10.31 -4.91
C HIS A 157 -32.20 9.60 -3.76
N THR A 158 -31.31 8.67 -4.10
CA THR A 158 -30.48 7.98 -3.12
C THR A 158 -29.37 8.91 -2.65
N TRP A 159 -29.35 9.20 -1.35
CA TRP A 159 -28.30 10.00 -0.70
C TRP A 159 -27.52 9.14 0.28
N LEU A 160 -26.20 9.30 0.27
CA LEU A 160 -25.26 8.64 1.17
C LEU A 160 -24.56 9.68 2.04
N TYR A 161 -24.58 9.48 3.35
CA TYR A 161 -24.00 10.36 4.36
C TYR A 161 -22.90 9.61 5.12
N GLY A 162 -21.85 10.34 5.50
CA GLY A 162 -20.71 9.81 6.23
C GLY A 162 -19.60 9.27 5.34
N ALA A 163 -19.64 9.54 4.03
CA ALA A 163 -18.60 9.15 3.10
C ALA A 163 -17.23 9.75 3.45
N ALA A 164 -17.18 10.90 4.15
CA ALA A 164 -15.96 11.54 4.63
C ALA A 164 -15.54 11.09 6.05
N SER A 165 -16.12 10.01 6.59
CA SER A 165 -15.74 9.43 7.90
C SER A 165 -14.57 8.44 7.82
N PHE A 166 -13.95 8.32 6.65
CA PHE A 166 -12.94 7.29 6.41
C PHE A 166 -11.66 7.49 7.20
N HIS A 167 -11.09 6.38 7.66
CA HIS A 167 -9.86 6.31 8.42
C HIS A 167 -9.10 5.05 7.99
N ARG A 168 -7.79 5.06 8.20
CA ARG A 168 -6.95 3.89 7.95
C ARG A 168 -7.32 2.77 8.91
N THR A 169 -7.50 1.54 8.42
CA THR A 169 -7.87 0.38 9.24
C THR A 169 -6.69 -0.54 9.56
N ARG A 170 -5.60 -0.45 8.78
CA ARG A 170 -4.39 -1.28 8.94
C ARG A 170 -3.11 -0.49 8.69
N ALA A 171 -1.96 -1.07 9.05
CA ALA A 171 -0.66 -0.52 8.64
C ALA A 171 -0.51 -0.52 7.11
N LEU A 172 0.19 0.48 6.57
CA LEU A 172 0.66 0.46 5.19
C LEU A 172 1.67 -0.69 5.07
N VAL A 173 1.46 -1.58 4.10
CA VAL A 173 2.40 -2.66 3.82
C VAL A 173 3.07 -2.35 2.49
N VAL A 174 4.40 -2.27 2.51
CA VAL A 174 5.23 -2.15 1.31
C VAL A 174 6.13 -3.39 1.24
N ALA A 175 6.09 -4.12 0.14
CA ALA A 175 6.87 -5.34 -0.04
C ALA A 175 7.44 -5.42 -1.45
N MET A 176 8.69 -5.82 -1.59
CA MET A 176 9.32 -6.07 -2.88
C MET A 176 9.28 -7.57 -3.20
N ARG A 177 8.76 -7.94 -4.37
CA ARG A 177 8.72 -9.32 -4.86
C ARG A 177 8.95 -9.30 -6.37
N ASN A 178 9.79 -10.20 -6.89
CA ASN A 178 10.06 -10.32 -8.33
C ASN A 178 10.39 -8.97 -9.00
N ASN A 179 11.31 -8.20 -8.42
CA ASN A 179 11.71 -6.86 -8.90
C ASN A 179 10.52 -5.89 -9.06
N THR A 180 9.47 -6.08 -8.25
CA THR A 180 8.28 -5.24 -8.24
C THR A 180 7.98 -4.85 -6.80
N LEU A 181 7.85 -3.55 -6.55
CA LEU A 181 7.40 -3.00 -5.28
C LEU A 181 5.87 -3.06 -5.26
N HIS A 182 5.30 -3.64 -4.20
CA HIS A 182 3.86 -3.70 -3.97
C HIS A 182 3.52 -2.88 -2.72
N ALA A 183 2.49 -2.05 -2.82
CA ALA A 183 1.96 -1.25 -1.72
C ALA A 183 0.49 -1.60 -1.48
N LEU A 184 0.18 -1.99 -0.25
CA LEU A 184 -1.18 -2.30 0.21
C LEU A 184 -1.65 -1.26 1.21
N ILE A 185 -2.75 -0.59 0.88
CA ILE A 185 -3.40 0.42 1.72
C ILE A 185 -4.83 -0.03 2.01
N GLU A 186 -5.26 0.07 3.26
CA GLU A 186 -6.64 -0.24 3.66
C GLU A 186 -7.25 0.90 4.47
N VAL A 187 -8.43 1.33 4.01
CA VAL A 187 -9.20 2.43 4.58
C VAL A 187 -10.65 1.99 4.78
N GLY A 188 -11.27 2.39 5.88
CA GLY A 188 -12.65 2.07 6.22
C GLY A 188 -13.42 3.30 6.69
N THR A 189 -14.72 3.33 6.44
CA THR A 189 -15.64 4.35 6.96
C THR A 189 -16.21 3.93 8.31
N GLN A 190 -16.73 4.90 9.05
CA GLN A 190 -17.72 4.60 10.08
C GLN A 190 -19.05 4.19 9.43
N ARG A 191 -20.07 3.95 10.27
CA ARG A 191 -21.43 3.65 9.79
C ARG A 191 -21.92 4.75 8.85
N LEU A 192 -22.27 4.35 7.63
CA LEU A 192 -22.86 5.23 6.64
C LEU A 192 -24.37 5.26 6.85
N LEU A 193 -24.96 6.43 6.63
CA LEU A 193 -26.41 6.61 6.64
C LEU A 193 -26.87 6.94 5.23
N GLY A 194 -28.13 6.68 4.93
CA GLY A 194 -28.67 7.05 3.65
C GLY A 194 -30.18 7.10 3.61
N THR A 195 -30.67 7.73 2.56
CA THR A 195 -32.09 7.80 2.24
C THR A 195 -32.27 7.47 0.78
N THR A 196 -33.40 6.86 0.43
CA THR A 196 -33.74 6.54 -0.96
C THR A 196 -35.24 6.61 -1.16
N HIS A 197 -35.65 6.99 -2.36
CA HIS A 197 -37.02 6.80 -2.83
C HIS A 197 -37.03 5.51 -3.62
N TRP A 198 -37.96 4.63 -3.30
CA TRP A 198 -38.09 3.34 -3.97
C TRP A 198 -39.48 3.25 -4.59
N GLU A 199 -39.55 2.57 -5.72
CA GLU A 199 -40.79 2.16 -6.38
C GLU A 199 -40.65 0.72 -6.82
N VAL A 200 -41.67 -0.09 -6.54
CA VAL A 200 -41.79 -1.47 -7.00
C VAL A 200 -43.10 -1.58 -7.76
N ALA A 201 -43.03 -2.07 -8.99
CA ALA A 201 -44.16 -2.30 -9.87
C ALA A 201 -44.21 -3.79 -10.25
N LEU A 202 -45.34 -4.45 -10.04
CA LEU A 202 -45.59 -5.85 -10.40
C LEU A 202 -46.49 -5.93 -11.64
N VAL A 203 -46.34 -7.01 -12.40
CA VAL A 203 -47.21 -7.36 -13.54
C VAL A 203 -47.28 -6.20 -14.54
N SER A 204 -46.12 -5.75 -15.01
CA SER A 204 -45.98 -4.65 -15.98
C SER A 204 -46.66 -3.34 -15.53
N GLY A 205 -46.63 -3.03 -14.23
CA GLY A 205 -47.15 -1.78 -13.70
C GLY A 205 -48.61 -1.81 -13.21
N VAL A 206 -49.29 -2.95 -13.30
CA VAL A 206 -50.68 -3.09 -12.83
C VAL A 206 -50.78 -2.90 -11.31
N LEU A 207 -49.76 -3.31 -10.55
CA LEU A 207 -49.68 -3.07 -9.12
C LEU A 207 -48.36 -2.37 -8.79
N SER A 208 -48.39 -1.07 -8.49
CA SER A 208 -47.20 -0.34 -8.06
C SER A 208 -47.33 0.23 -6.65
N ARG A 209 -46.18 0.28 -5.96
CA ARG A 209 -46.02 0.99 -4.70
C ARG A 209 -44.72 1.76 -4.72
N ALA A 210 -44.78 2.96 -4.20
CA ALA A 210 -43.63 3.81 -3.98
C ALA A 210 -43.60 4.30 -2.54
N GLY A 211 -42.41 4.62 -2.06
CA GLY A 211 -42.22 5.17 -0.74
C GLY A 211 -40.79 5.65 -0.54
N THR A 212 -40.48 5.99 0.70
CA THR A 212 -39.12 6.32 1.11
C THR A 212 -38.60 5.26 2.07
N ALA A 213 -37.29 5.07 2.04
CA ALA A 213 -36.60 4.26 3.01
C ALA A 213 -35.34 4.99 3.48
N SER A 214 -35.10 4.90 4.78
CA SER A 214 -33.80 5.22 5.37
C SER A 214 -33.00 3.93 5.51
N PHE A 215 -31.70 4.00 5.24
CA PHE A 215 -30.81 2.86 5.38
C PHE A 215 -29.57 3.23 6.17
N SER A 216 -28.94 2.22 6.75
CA SER A 216 -27.59 2.35 7.28
C SER A 216 -26.72 1.19 6.82
N VAL A 217 -25.45 1.49 6.58
CA VAL A 217 -24.42 0.51 6.25
C VAL A 217 -23.40 0.51 7.37
N GLU A 218 -23.15 -0.64 7.97
CA GLU A 218 -22.25 -0.77 9.12
C GLU A 218 -20.85 -0.17 8.87
N TYR A 219 -20.27 -0.49 7.71
CA TYR A 219 -19.01 0.09 7.25
C TYR A 219 -18.88 -0.08 5.73
N LEU A 220 -18.03 0.75 5.13
CA LEU A 220 -17.45 0.53 3.82
C LEU A 220 -15.94 0.43 3.99
N ARG A 221 -15.33 -0.63 3.48
CA ARG A 221 -13.88 -0.81 3.46
C ARG A 221 -13.38 -0.84 2.02
N VAL A 222 -12.26 -0.16 1.80
CA VAL A 222 -11.56 -0.11 0.53
C VAL A 222 -10.12 -0.55 0.78
N GLN A 223 -9.69 -1.54 0.02
CA GLN A 223 -8.31 -1.99 -0.04
C GLN A 223 -7.74 -1.70 -1.42
N VAL A 224 -6.60 -1.01 -1.46
CA VAL A 224 -5.90 -0.61 -2.67
C VAL A 224 -4.59 -1.37 -2.70
N ASN A 225 -4.38 -2.15 -3.76
CA ASN A 225 -3.11 -2.81 -4.05
C ASN A 225 -2.49 -2.19 -5.31
N ALA A 226 -1.35 -1.54 -5.15
CA ALA A 226 -0.63 -0.91 -6.26
C ALA A 226 0.76 -1.54 -6.39
N SER A 227 1.26 -1.60 -7.62
CA SER A 227 2.63 -2.03 -7.88
C SER A 227 3.43 -1.04 -8.72
N GLN A 228 4.74 -1.06 -8.51
CA GLN A 228 5.74 -0.36 -9.30
C GLN A 228 6.86 -1.34 -9.64
N SER A 229 7.10 -1.58 -10.93
CA SER A 229 8.25 -2.35 -11.39
C SER A 229 9.55 -1.61 -11.07
N MET A 230 10.64 -2.33 -10.78
CA MET A 230 11.97 -1.72 -10.71
C MET A 230 12.49 -1.29 -12.09
N ASP A 231 11.85 -1.74 -13.19
CA ASP A 231 12.02 -1.10 -14.50
C ASP A 231 11.34 0.27 -14.47
N THR A 232 12.15 1.31 -14.35
CA THR A 232 11.73 2.70 -14.11
C THR A 232 10.96 3.32 -15.27
N ARG A 233 11.03 2.69 -16.46
CA ARG A 233 10.26 3.06 -17.66
C ARG A 233 8.78 2.68 -17.52
N GLN A 234 8.46 1.75 -16.63
CA GLN A 234 7.10 1.33 -16.35
C GLN A 234 6.51 2.20 -15.25
N ARG A 235 5.28 2.69 -15.47
CA ARG A 235 4.58 3.52 -14.49
C ARG A 235 3.95 2.68 -13.38
N PRO A 236 3.65 3.28 -12.22
CA PRO A 236 2.92 2.58 -11.19
C PRO A 236 1.53 2.22 -11.68
N ARG A 237 1.05 1.05 -11.27
CA ARG A 237 -0.27 0.56 -11.67
C ARG A 237 -1.09 0.14 -10.46
N LEU A 238 -2.40 0.33 -10.58
CA LEU A 238 -3.35 -0.26 -9.66
C LEU A 238 -3.54 -1.73 -10.05
N ASP A 239 -3.02 -2.64 -9.23
CA ASP A 239 -3.19 -4.08 -9.45
C ASP A 239 -4.61 -4.51 -9.11
N ASP A 240 -5.10 -4.06 -7.95
CA ASP A 240 -6.41 -4.43 -7.45
C ASP A 240 -7.04 -3.35 -6.57
N LEU A 241 -8.37 -3.27 -6.61
CA LEU A 241 -9.18 -2.40 -5.76
C LEU A 241 -10.35 -3.23 -5.22
N GLN A 242 -10.28 -3.61 -3.95
CA GLN A 242 -11.31 -4.40 -3.30
C GLN A 242 -12.19 -3.50 -2.44
N LEU A 243 -13.51 -3.61 -2.64
CA LEU A 243 -14.50 -2.93 -1.82
C LEU A 243 -15.29 -3.98 -1.04
N GLN A 244 -15.46 -3.73 0.25
CA GLN A 244 -16.28 -4.54 1.13
C GLN A 244 -17.33 -3.67 1.79
N LEU A 245 -18.60 -4.03 1.62
CA LEU A 245 -19.73 -3.38 2.26
C LEU A 245 -20.24 -4.26 3.42
N GLY A 246 -20.34 -3.66 4.60
CA GLY A 246 -20.94 -4.28 5.79
C GLY A 246 -22.45 -4.53 5.61
N ASN A 247 -23.11 -4.92 6.69
CA ASN A 247 -24.55 -5.19 6.62
C ASN A 247 -25.35 -3.92 6.28
N VAL A 248 -26.39 -4.07 5.45
CA VAL A 248 -27.30 -2.98 5.06
C VAL A 248 -28.61 -3.17 5.81
N GLN A 249 -28.94 -2.22 6.67
CA GLN A 249 -30.20 -2.19 7.42
C GLN A 249 -31.13 -1.17 6.80
N LEU A 250 -32.40 -1.54 6.60
CA LEU A 250 -33.39 -0.73 5.93
C LEU A 250 -34.56 -0.45 6.87
N ARG A 251 -35.04 0.79 6.88
CA ARG A 251 -36.24 1.23 7.59
C ARG A 251 -37.14 1.95 6.61
N PHE A 252 -38.35 1.45 6.46
CA PHE A 252 -39.38 2.04 5.62
C PHE A 252 -40.20 3.03 6.43
N ASP A 253 -40.46 4.21 5.87
CA ASP A 253 -41.34 5.19 6.49
C ASP A 253 -42.71 5.17 5.76
N GLY A 254 -43.80 4.99 6.52
CA GLY A 254 -45.16 5.30 6.05
C GLY A 254 -45.91 4.25 5.21
N LEU A 255 -45.69 2.95 5.42
CA LEU A 255 -46.39 1.91 4.64
C LEU A 255 -47.41 1.15 5.50
N GLY A 256 -48.68 1.17 5.08
CA GLY A 256 -49.75 0.35 5.63
C GLY A 256 -49.61 -1.15 5.27
N THR A 257 -50.45 -1.97 5.89
CA THR A 257 -50.41 -3.46 5.97
C THR A 257 -50.73 -4.21 4.67
N VAL A 258 -50.05 -3.93 3.55
CA VAL A 258 -50.12 -4.79 2.36
C VAL A 258 -48.85 -5.62 2.25
N ASP A 259 -48.95 -6.92 2.54
CA ASP A 259 -47.81 -7.78 2.88
C ASP A 259 -46.91 -8.12 1.68
N TYR A 260 -47.47 -8.50 0.53
CA TYR A 260 -46.65 -9.09 -0.57
C TYR A 260 -45.66 -8.14 -1.25
N VAL A 261 -46.04 -6.89 -1.52
CA VAL A 261 -45.13 -5.91 -2.15
C VAL A 261 -44.08 -5.44 -1.14
N LEU A 262 -44.46 -5.35 0.14
CA LEU A 262 -43.54 -4.99 1.22
C LEU A 262 -42.53 -6.11 1.47
N GLU A 263 -42.97 -7.37 1.51
CA GLU A 263 -42.10 -8.53 1.62
C GLU A 263 -41.06 -8.57 0.50
N LEU A 264 -41.50 -8.34 -0.75
CA LEU A 264 -40.58 -8.23 -1.89
C LEU A 264 -39.58 -7.09 -1.70
N ALA A 265 -40.04 -5.90 -1.31
CA ALA A 265 -39.19 -4.73 -1.10
C ALA A 265 -38.15 -4.97 0.01
N VAL A 266 -38.55 -5.57 1.14
CA VAL A 266 -37.66 -5.89 2.26
C VAL A 266 -36.56 -6.87 1.85
N ASN A 267 -36.87 -7.83 0.98
CA ASN A 267 -35.91 -8.83 0.52
C ASN A 267 -34.99 -8.34 -0.62
N VAL A 268 -35.49 -7.46 -1.49
CA VAL A 268 -34.78 -7.03 -2.70
C VAL A 268 -33.97 -5.75 -2.47
N LEU A 269 -34.55 -4.75 -1.82
CA LEU A 269 -33.96 -3.42 -1.71
C LEU A 269 -32.59 -3.39 -1.03
N PRO A 270 -32.32 -4.13 0.07
CA PRO A 270 -30.99 -4.14 0.68
C PRO A 270 -29.89 -4.59 -0.30
N ASN A 271 -30.19 -5.59 -1.14
CA ASN A 271 -29.26 -6.09 -2.14
C ASN A 271 -29.07 -5.09 -3.28
N LEU A 272 -30.13 -4.47 -3.78
CA LEU A 272 -30.03 -3.43 -4.80
C LEU A 272 -29.27 -2.20 -4.30
N LEU A 273 -29.50 -1.77 -3.06
CA LEU A 273 -28.75 -0.68 -2.43
C LEU A 273 -27.26 -1.04 -2.30
N ARG A 274 -26.93 -2.27 -1.89
CA ARG A 274 -25.55 -2.76 -1.86
C ARG A 274 -24.89 -2.60 -3.23
N TYR A 275 -25.51 -3.10 -4.30
CA TYR A 275 -24.97 -2.97 -5.65
C TYR A 275 -24.83 -1.51 -6.09
N GLN A 276 -25.86 -0.70 -5.85
CA GLN A 276 -25.88 0.71 -6.21
C GLN A 276 -24.75 1.50 -5.51
N ILE A 277 -24.51 1.25 -4.22
CA ILE A 277 -23.44 1.90 -3.45
C ILE A 277 -22.06 1.42 -3.94
N MET A 278 -21.88 0.11 -4.14
CA MET A 278 -20.61 -0.43 -4.63
C MET A 278 -20.22 0.14 -5.98
N ASP A 279 -21.14 0.13 -6.95
CA ASP A 279 -20.88 0.63 -8.30
C ASP A 279 -20.56 2.14 -8.30
N ALA A 280 -21.27 2.91 -7.47
CA ALA A 280 -21.09 4.35 -7.35
C ALA A 280 -19.73 4.75 -6.76
N ILE A 281 -19.09 3.88 -5.98
CA ILE A 281 -17.81 4.16 -5.35
C ILE A 281 -16.66 3.52 -6.11
N GLU A 282 -16.79 2.27 -6.53
CA GLU A 282 -15.71 1.51 -7.15
C GLU A 282 -15.20 2.18 -8.44
N ARG A 283 -16.10 2.48 -9.40
CA ARG A 283 -15.66 2.97 -10.71
C ARG A 283 -14.98 4.33 -10.62
N PRO A 284 -15.52 5.34 -9.91
CA PRO A 284 -14.86 6.63 -9.78
C PRO A 284 -13.53 6.51 -9.03
N LEU A 285 -13.49 5.69 -7.98
CA LEU A 285 -12.30 5.53 -7.15
C LEU A 285 -11.17 4.85 -7.93
N ARG A 286 -11.46 3.75 -8.64
CA ARG A 286 -10.51 3.04 -9.51
C ARG A 286 -9.88 3.99 -10.54
N ARG A 287 -10.72 4.76 -11.25
CA ARG A 287 -10.26 5.74 -12.25
C ARG A 287 -9.40 6.83 -11.62
N LYS A 288 -9.81 7.35 -10.46
CA LYS A 288 -9.10 8.43 -9.81
C LYS A 288 -7.74 7.98 -9.27
N ILE A 289 -7.66 6.79 -8.67
CA ILE A 289 -6.40 6.22 -8.18
C ILE A 289 -5.45 5.98 -9.37
N GLN A 290 -5.90 5.30 -10.43
CA GLN A 290 -5.06 5.06 -11.60
C GLN A 290 -4.57 6.37 -12.22
N ALA A 291 -5.44 7.37 -12.35
CA ALA A 291 -5.04 8.68 -12.88
C ALA A 291 -4.03 9.43 -12.00
N GLU A 292 -3.98 9.21 -10.69
CA GLU A 292 -2.92 9.76 -9.84
C GLU A 292 -1.62 8.95 -9.95
N LEU A 293 -1.71 7.63 -10.07
CA LEU A 293 -0.55 6.76 -10.33
C LEU A 293 0.10 7.07 -11.69
N ASP A 294 -0.70 7.34 -12.73
CA ASP A 294 -0.22 7.65 -14.08
C ASP A 294 0.59 8.96 -14.18
N LYS A 295 0.46 9.85 -13.20
CA LYS A 295 1.22 11.11 -13.10
C LYS A 295 2.62 10.92 -12.52
N VAL A 296 2.88 9.76 -11.92
CA VAL A 296 4.17 9.47 -11.29
C VAL A 296 5.12 8.98 -12.37
N ASP A 297 6.12 9.80 -12.67
CA ASP A 297 7.24 9.45 -13.55
C ASP A 297 8.41 8.98 -12.68
N VAL A 298 8.55 7.66 -12.57
CA VAL A 298 9.56 7.03 -11.71
C VAL A 298 10.97 7.23 -12.27
N GLU A 299 11.12 7.20 -13.59
CA GLU A 299 12.40 7.45 -14.25
C GLU A 299 12.89 8.87 -13.98
N ARG A 300 12.02 9.87 -14.16
CA ARG A 300 12.37 11.26 -13.84
C ARG A 300 12.71 11.44 -12.35
N LEU A 301 11.89 10.86 -11.46
CA LEU A 301 12.15 10.91 -10.02
C LEU A 301 13.49 10.29 -9.64
N ILE A 302 13.89 9.21 -10.30
CA ILE A 302 15.18 8.57 -10.06
C ILE A 302 16.29 9.42 -10.68
N GLN A 303 16.19 9.90 -11.92
CA GLN A 303 17.23 10.73 -12.54
C GLN A 303 17.50 12.04 -11.79
N GLU A 304 16.48 12.67 -11.22
CA GLU A 304 16.63 13.88 -10.39
C GLU A 304 17.29 13.61 -9.01
N ASN A 305 17.32 12.35 -8.58
CA ASN A 305 17.86 11.94 -7.27
C ASN A 305 19.06 11.00 -7.35
N ALA A 306 19.34 10.35 -8.48
CA ALA A 306 20.45 9.43 -8.71
C ALA A 306 21.83 10.10 -8.57
N PRO A 307 22.05 11.35 -9.03
CA PRO A 307 23.30 12.06 -8.75
C PRO A 307 23.60 12.26 -7.26
N LYS A 308 22.59 12.09 -6.40
CA LYS A 308 22.71 12.19 -4.93
C LYS A 308 22.94 10.82 -4.27
N LEU A 309 22.82 9.73 -5.03
CA LEU A 309 22.95 8.34 -4.58
C LEU A 309 24.25 7.70 -5.09
N ASP A 310 24.76 8.15 -6.24
CA ASP A 310 25.91 7.56 -6.95
C ASP A 310 27.25 8.27 -6.70
N ASP A 311 27.32 9.29 -5.84
CA ASP A 311 28.57 10.03 -5.58
C ASP A 311 29.47 9.30 -4.55
N PRO A 312 30.63 8.75 -4.96
CA PRO A 312 31.57 8.07 -4.07
C PRO A 312 32.47 9.03 -3.29
N ASP A 313 32.61 10.31 -3.72
CA ASP A 313 33.45 11.30 -3.03
C ASP A 313 32.76 11.84 -1.76
N GLY A 314 31.43 11.76 -1.67
CA GLY A 314 30.65 12.12 -0.47
C GLY A 314 30.81 11.15 0.72
N LEU A 315 31.29 9.92 0.49
CA LEU A 315 31.57 8.96 1.57
C LEU A 315 32.95 9.17 2.22
N ALA A 316 33.89 9.79 1.51
CA ALA A 316 35.24 10.06 2.03
C ALA A 316 35.33 11.38 2.83
N GLU A 317 34.49 12.39 2.53
CA GLU A 317 34.43 13.64 3.31
C GLU A 317 33.83 13.44 4.72
N LEU A 318 32.95 12.44 4.91
CA LEU A 318 32.35 12.12 6.21
C LEU A 318 33.33 11.49 7.21
N THR A 319 34.44 10.93 6.74
CA THR A 319 35.51 10.39 7.60
C THR A 319 36.53 11.44 8.06
N ASN A 320 36.59 12.60 7.40
CA ASN A 320 37.53 13.70 7.74
C ASN A 320 36.88 14.83 8.58
N LEU A 321 35.67 14.60 9.10
CA LEU A 321 34.97 15.46 10.06
C LEU A 321 34.74 14.75 11.41
N LEU A 322 35.68 13.90 11.82
CA LEU A 322 35.96 13.61 13.23
C LEU A 322 37.03 14.57 13.75
#